data_AF-A0A953R7S5-F1
#
_entry.id   AF-A0A953R7S5-F1
#
_cell.length_a   1.000
_cell.length_b   1.000
_cell.length_c   1.000
_cell.angle_alpha   90.00
_cell.angle_beta   90.00
_cell.angle_gamma   90.00
#
_symmetry.space_group_name_H-M   'P 1'
#
loop_
_entity.id
_entity.type
_entity.pdbx_description
1 polymer ?
#
loop_
_entity_poly.entity_id
_entity_poly.type
_entity_poly.pdbx_seq_one_letter_code
_entity_poly.pdbx_strand_id
1 'polypeptide(L)'
;MHWALRREELCDPGLCPDAPEDDGERCDHCPLDRLDVAQCAEKGLLIRRALDLMGALKLGVHVGFDEIRADEFCAMLIIAEERDLLEREKFPGSGHRR
;
A
#
# COMPACT_ATOMS: atom_id res chain seq x y z
N MET A 1 -0.12 -4.67 0.19
CA MET A 1 0.94 -5.30 -0.63
C MET A 1 0.86 -4.70 -2.02
N HIS A 2 1.53 -3.56 -2.20
CA HIS A 2 1.62 -2.70 -3.39
C HIS A 2 0.39 -1.88 -3.87
N TRP A 3 -0.84 -2.39 -3.78
CA TRP A 3 -2.02 -1.67 -4.31
C TRP A 3 -2.39 -0.39 -3.54
N ALA A 4 -2.16 -0.33 -2.22
CA ALA A 4 -2.38 0.89 -1.44
C ALA A 4 -1.37 2.02 -1.73
N LEU A 5 -0.20 1.71 -2.32
CA LEU A 5 0.84 2.69 -2.68
C LEU A 5 0.69 3.24 -4.11
N ARG A 6 -0.19 2.64 -4.91
CA ARG A 6 -0.47 3.01 -6.31
C ARG A 6 -1.87 3.58 -6.50
N ARG A 7 -2.52 4.03 -5.41
CA ARG A 7 -3.88 4.60 -5.48
C ARG A 7 -3.97 5.69 -6.56
N GLU A 8 -2.95 6.54 -6.64
CA GLU A 8 -2.80 7.62 -7.61
C GLU A 8 -2.46 7.13 -9.03
N GLU A 9 -1.86 5.94 -9.18
CA GLU A 9 -1.55 5.32 -10.48
C GLU A 9 -2.72 4.45 -11.02
N LEU A 10 -3.67 4.08 -10.16
CA LEU A 10 -4.78 3.18 -10.50
C LEU A 10 -5.95 3.90 -11.19
N CYS A 11 -6.19 5.16 -10.84
CA CYS A 11 -7.21 6.00 -11.44
C CYS A 11 -7.00 7.45 -10.99
N ASP A 12 -7.06 8.42 -11.91
CA ASP A 12 -7.26 9.83 -11.59
C ASP A 12 -8.77 10.13 -11.71
N PRO A 13 -9.48 10.34 -10.58
CA PRO A 13 -10.91 10.61 -10.59
C PRO A 13 -11.28 11.87 -11.38
N GLY A 14 -10.39 12.86 -11.46
CA GLY A 14 -10.61 14.09 -12.22
C GLY A 14 -10.45 13.95 -13.74
N LEU A 15 -9.93 12.80 -14.21
CA LEU A 15 -9.70 12.49 -15.61
C LEU A 15 -10.49 11.26 -16.09
N CYS A 16 -11.34 10.69 -15.25
CA CYS A 16 -12.11 9.49 -15.59
C CYS A 16 -13.25 9.87 -16.57
N PRO A 17 -13.22 9.41 -17.83
CA PRO A 17 -14.20 9.81 -18.85
C PRO A 17 -15.60 9.22 -18.61
N ASP A 18 -15.66 8.15 -17.81
CA ASP A 18 -16.90 7.46 -17.43
C ASP A 18 -17.40 7.89 -16.05
N ALA A 19 -16.77 8.90 -15.42
CA ALA A 19 -17.25 9.45 -14.16
C ALA A 19 -18.53 10.28 -14.39
N PRO A 20 -19.50 10.24 -13.45
CA PRO A 20 -20.67 11.11 -13.51
C PRO A 20 -20.29 12.59 -13.58
N GLU A 21 -21.08 13.39 -14.32
CA GLU A 21 -20.82 14.82 -14.53
C GLU A 21 -20.97 15.66 -13.25
N ASP A 22 -21.68 15.13 -12.23
CA ASP A 22 -21.87 15.76 -10.92
C ASP A 22 -20.93 15.15 -9.85
N ASP A 23 -20.25 16.04 -9.12
CA ASP A 23 -19.73 15.86 -7.76
C ASP A 23 -18.64 14.81 -7.47
N GLY A 24 -17.75 14.50 -8.43
CA GLY A 24 -16.55 13.71 -8.14
C GLY A 24 -16.85 12.27 -7.69
N GLU A 25 -18.02 11.78 -8.08
CA GLU A 25 -18.42 10.38 -7.91
C GLU A 25 -17.58 9.46 -8.80
N ARG A 26 -17.40 8.21 -8.35
CA ARG A 26 -16.66 7.19 -9.09
C ARG A 26 -17.60 6.50 -10.09
N CYS A 27 -17.06 6.08 -11.23
CA CYS A 27 -17.80 5.22 -12.15
C CYS A 27 -18.08 3.83 -11.54
N ASP A 28 -19.10 3.13 -12.05
CA ASP A 28 -19.57 1.82 -11.53
C ASP A 28 -18.52 0.69 -11.52
N HIS A 29 -17.40 0.88 -12.23
CA HIS A 29 -16.33 -0.11 -12.36
C HIS A 29 -14.97 0.43 -11.90
N CYS A 30 -14.98 1.44 -11.02
CA CYS A 30 -13.76 2.09 -10.59
C CYS A 30 -12.80 1.07 -9.90
N PRO A 31 -11.54 0.97 -10.35
CA PRO A 31 -10.54 0.11 -9.70
C PRO A 31 -10.33 0.44 -8.21
N LEU A 32 -10.62 1.67 -7.80
CA LEU A 32 -10.56 2.12 -6.42
C LEU A 32 -11.61 1.46 -5.52
N ASP A 33 -12.74 1.00 -6.06
CA ASP A 33 -13.74 0.31 -5.26
C ASP A 33 -13.27 -1.10 -4.90
N ARG A 34 -12.66 -1.80 -5.86
CA ARG A 34 -11.98 -3.08 -5.60
C ARG A 34 -10.83 -2.91 -4.60
N LEU A 35 -10.13 -1.79 -4.68
CA LEU A 35 -9.08 -1.43 -3.74
C LEU A 35 -9.65 -1.26 -2.33
N ASP A 36 -10.70 -0.44 -2.19
CA ASP A 36 -11.34 -0.14 -0.91
C ASP A 36 -11.91 -1.42 -0.27
N VAL A 37 -12.56 -2.29 -1.06
CA VAL A 37 -13.00 -3.62 -0.62
C VAL A 37 -11.83 -4.46 -0.12
N ALA A 38 -10.72 -4.50 -0.86
CA ALA A 38 -9.54 -5.24 -0.42
C ALA A 38 -8.93 -4.66 0.87
N GLN A 39 -8.96 -3.33 1.06
CA GLN A 39 -8.43 -2.67 2.28
C GLN A 39 -9.26 -3.04 3.50
N CYS A 40 -10.58 -3.17 3.33
CA CYS A 40 -11.51 -3.55 4.37
C CYS A 40 -11.53 -5.06 4.66
N ALA A 41 -11.00 -5.90 3.76
CA ALA A 41 -10.88 -7.32 3.98
C ALA A 41 -9.83 -7.65 5.05
N GLU A 42 -9.93 -8.84 5.67
CA GLU A 42 -9.05 -9.29 6.76
C GLU A 42 -7.55 -9.10 6.46
N LYS A 43 -7.12 -9.50 5.26
CA LYS A 43 -5.72 -9.35 4.80
C LYS A 43 -5.34 -7.87 4.64
N GLY A 44 -6.26 -7.02 4.19
CA GLY A 44 -6.05 -5.57 4.09
C GLY A 44 -5.84 -4.94 5.46
N LEU A 45 -6.66 -5.33 6.44
CA LEU A 45 -6.53 -4.88 7.83
C LEU A 45 -5.22 -5.34 8.46
N LEU A 46 -4.78 -6.58 8.19
CA LEU A 46 -3.47 -7.07 8.65
C LEU A 46 -2.32 -6.23 8.08
N ILE A 47 -2.35 -5.94 6.77
CA ILE A 47 -1.34 -5.09 6.12
C ILE A 47 -1.35 -3.68 6.73
N ARG A 48 -2.53 -3.12 7.02
CA ARG A 48 -2.66 -1.81 7.67
C ARG A 48 -1.98 -1.81 9.05
N ARG A 49 -2.31 -2.77 9.91
CA ARG A 49 -1.70 -2.87 11.25
C ARG A 49 -0.18 -3.02 11.19
N ALA A 50 0.33 -3.84 10.27
CA ALA A 50 1.77 -3.98 10.05
C ALA A 50 2.42 -2.64 9.64
N LEU A 51 1.80 -1.89 8.72
CA LEU A 51 2.29 -0.56 8.34
C LEU A 51 2.27 0.43 9.51
N ASP A 52 1.21 0.42 10.31
CA ASP A 52 1.06 1.30 11.47
C ASP A 52 2.13 0.98 12.54
N LEU A 53 2.39 -0.30 12.80
CA LEU A 53 3.48 -0.76 13.68
C LEU A 53 4.84 -0.33 13.17
N MET A 54 5.14 -0.53 11.88
CA MET A 54 6.40 -0.04 11.28
C MET A 54 6.55 1.47 11.42
N GLY A 55 5.47 2.22 11.22
CA GLY A 55 5.44 3.67 11.42
C GLY A 55 5.72 4.07 12.86
N ALA A 56 5.05 3.44 13.82
CA ALA A 56 5.24 3.67 15.25
C ALA A 56 6.69 3.39 15.69
N LEU A 57 7.25 2.25 15.27
CA LEU A 57 8.65 1.90 15.55
C LEU A 57 9.62 2.93 14.94
N LYS A 58 9.37 3.38 13.70
CA LYS A 58 10.19 4.41 13.04
C LYS A 58 10.13 5.76 13.77
N LEU A 59 9.01 6.06 14.43
CA LEU A 59 8.84 7.26 15.28
C LEU A 59 9.42 7.09 16.70
N GLY A 60 10.01 5.92 17.01
CA GLY A 60 10.64 5.65 18.31
C GLY A 60 9.69 5.10 19.38
N VAL A 61 8.47 4.70 18.99
CA VAL A 61 7.58 3.97 19.91
C VAL A 61 8.22 2.61 20.20
N HIS A 62 8.34 2.29 21.47
CA HIS A 62 8.88 1.00 21.91
C HIS A 62 7.73 0.02 22.02
N VAL A 63 7.82 -1.07 21.28
CA VAL A 63 6.87 -2.20 21.31
C VAL A 63 7.69 -3.45 21.56
N GLY A 64 7.35 -4.19 22.62
CA GLY A 64 7.97 -5.47 22.93
C GLY A 64 7.68 -6.49 21.83
N PHE A 65 8.61 -7.42 21.60
CA PHE A 65 8.41 -8.44 20.57
C PHE A 65 7.23 -9.37 20.90
N ASP A 66 6.95 -9.57 22.19
CA ASP A 66 5.81 -10.32 22.71
C ASP A 66 4.46 -9.59 22.52
N GLU A 67 4.48 -8.28 22.29
CA GLU A 67 3.29 -7.48 22.00
C GLU A 67 2.92 -7.50 20.50
N ILE A 68 3.84 -7.95 19.64
CA ILE A 68 3.64 -8.04 18.20
C ILE A 68 3.12 -9.44 17.87
N ARG A 69 1.96 -9.52 17.22
CA ARG A 69 1.44 -10.82 16.77
C ARG A 69 2.31 -11.39 15.65
N ALA A 70 2.41 -12.72 15.58
CA ALA A 70 3.23 -13.39 14.58
C ALA A 70 2.84 -13.04 13.13
N ASP A 71 1.54 -12.92 12.85
CA ASP A 71 1.02 -12.54 11.53
C ASP A 71 1.37 -11.09 11.16
N GLU A 72 1.32 -10.18 12.12
CA GLU A 72 1.74 -8.79 11.94
C GLU A 72 3.24 -8.69 11.67
N PHE A 73 4.06 -9.38 12.47
CA PHE A 73 5.50 -9.44 12.26
C PHE A 73 5.86 -10.01 10.88
N CYS A 74 5.24 -11.13 10.48
CA CYS A 74 5.44 -11.69 9.13
C CYS A 74 5.01 -10.70 8.04
N ALA A 75 3.88 -10.03 8.20
CA ALA A 75 3.44 -9.02 7.24
C ALA A 75 4.42 -7.84 7.15
N MET A 76 5.00 -7.38 8.26
CA MET A 76 6.02 -6.33 8.28
C MET A 76 7.26 -6.72 7.46
N LEU A 77 7.75 -7.96 7.59
CA LEU A 77 8.89 -8.46 6.83
C LEU A 77 8.60 -8.44 5.32
N ILE A 78 7.45 -8.96 4.92
CA ILE A 78 7.05 -9.00 3.53
C ILE A 78 6.90 -7.56 2.97
N ILE A 79 6.29 -6.66 3.74
CA ILE A 79 6.15 -5.25 3.34
C ILE A 79 7.52 -4.59 3.14
N ALA A 80 8.50 -4.89 4.00
CA ALA A 80 9.85 -4.37 3.85
C ALA A 80 10.51 -4.89 2.56
N GLU A 81 10.42 -6.18 2.28
CA GLU A 81 10.95 -6.79 1.05
C GLU A 81 10.31 -6.18 -0.22
N GLU A 82 8.99 -6.06 -0.25
CA GLU A 82 8.27 -5.46 -1.38
C GLU A 82 8.66 -4.00 -1.61
N ARG A 83 8.95 -3.24 -0.54
CA ARG A 83 9.44 -1.86 -0.66
C ARG A 83 10.83 -1.82 -1.27
N ASP A 84 11.73 -2.70 -0.84
CA ASP A 84 13.08 -2.81 -1.39
C ASP A 84 13.05 -3.19 -2.88
N LEU A 85 12.16 -4.12 -3.26
CA LEU A 85 11.94 -4.50 -4.66
C LEU A 85 11.44 -3.31 -5.48
N LEU A 86 10.44 -2.57 -4.99
CA LEU A 86 9.91 -1.40 -5.67
C LEU A 86 10.96 -0.30 -5.85
N GLU A 87 11.78 -0.04 -4.83
CA GLU A 87 12.86 0.93 -4.90
C GLU A 87 13.87 0.56 -6.01
N ARG A 88 14.17 -0.75 -6.17
CA ARG A 88 15.01 -1.24 -7.28
C ARG A 88 14.36 -1.06 -8.65
N GLU A 89 13.06 -1.35 -8.77
CA GLU A 89 12.32 -1.19 -10.02
C GLU A 89 12.25 0.27 -10.50
N LYS A 90 12.14 1.23 -9.57
CA LYS A 90 12.08 2.67 -9.88
C LYS A 90 13.38 3.23 -10.44
N PHE A 91 14.52 2.55 -10.20
CA PHE A 91 15.83 3.00 -10.67
C PHE A 91 16.58 1.91 -11.48
N PRO A 92 16.12 1.55 -12.70
CA PRO A 92 16.73 0.47 -13.48
C PRO A 92 18.05 0.88 -14.20
N GLY A 93 18.84 1.81 -13.64
CA GLY A 93 19.88 2.52 -14.40
C GLY A 93 21.23 2.85 -13.75
N SER A 94 21.50 2.46 -12.49
CA SER A 94 22.78 2.83 -11.82
C SER A 94 23.91 1.81 -12.02
N GLY A 95 23.71 0.79 -12.85
CA GLY A 95 24.58 -0.39 -12.95
C GLY A 95 25.06 -0.70 -14.37
N HIS A 96 25.39 0.30 -15.19
CA HIS A 96 26.23 0.06 -16.36
C HIS A 96 26.96 1.32 -16.81
N ARG A 97 28.17 1.52 -16.29
CA ARG A 97 29.27 2.13 -17.05
C ARG A 97 30.57 1.54 -16.52
N ARG A 98 31.17 0.71 -17.38
CA ARG A 98 32.56 0.26 -17.27
C ARG A 98 33.50 1.45 -17.25
#